data_AF-A0AAU2ZX90-F1
#
_entry.id   AF-A0AAU2ZX90-F1
#
_cell.length_a   1.000
_cell.length_b   1.000
_cell.length_c   1.000
_cell.angle_alpha   90.00
_cell.angle_beta   90.00
_cell.angle_gamma   90.00
#
_symmetry.space_group_name_H-M   'P 1'
#
loop_
_entity.id
_entity.type
_entity.pdbx_description
1 polymer ?
#
loop_
_entity_poly.entity_id
_entity_poly.type
_entity_poly.pdbx_seq_one_letter_code
_entity_poly.pdbx_strand_id
1 'polypeptide(L)'
;MPAQGKGEGFLAFLGSGIVLRRVTTNMLLERMTMHPTSTMTAEAVALQHFLDAQRVSVRAILDGLTDEQLRTSVLPSGWTPLGLVKHLGDAERHWFQEVFCGIAVDVPWPDDEEEMASGRPVAEVFAFYREQCERGNALLATTPLDAKPAGRHGSDLDDEVADLRRIVLHMIEETARHLGHLDAARELLDGRTGLGPR
;
A
#
# COMPACT_ATOMS: atom_id res chain seq x y z
N MET A 1 48.39 -18.17 -39.54
CA MET A 1 48.75 -19.57 -39.23
C MET A 1 50.22 -19.62 -38.85
N PRO A 2 50.70 -20.54 -37.99
CA PRO A 2 50.06 -21.35 -36.92
C PRO A 2 50.71 -20.97 -35.55
N ALA A 3 50.58 -21.60 -34.37
CA ALA A 3 50.13 -22.92 -33.95
C ALA A 3 49.68 -22.89 -32.47
N GLN A 4 48.81 -23.83 -32.11
CA GLN A 4 48.33 -24.15 -30.76
C GLN A 4 49.38 -24.92 -29.93
N GLY A 5 49.26 -24.86 -28.61
CA GLY A 5 49.90 -25.81 -27.68
C GLY A 5 49.24 -25.76 -26.29
N LYS A 6 48.57 -26.84 -25.91
CA LYS A 6 47.89 -27.06 -24.61
C LYS A 6 48.89 -27.31 -23.48
N GLY A 7 48.52 -26.94 -22.25
CA GLY A 7 49.18 -27.38 -21.01
C GLY A 7 48.20 -27.30 -19.84
N GLU A 8 47.89 -28.46 -19.27
CA GLU A 8 47.04 -28.68 -18.10
C GLU A 8 47.84 -28.52 -16.79
N GLY A 9 47.15 -28.29 -15.65
CA GLY A 9 47.66 -28.54 -14.29
C GLY A 9 47.52 -27.37 -13.31
N PHE A 10 46.35 -27.16 -12.69
CA PHE A 10 45.99 -27.56 -11.32
C PHE A 10 46.35 -26.55 -10.22
N LEU A 11 45.33 -25.94 -9.60
CA LEU A 11 45.32 -25.63 -8.16
C LEU A 11 43.87 -25.70 -7.67
N ALA A 12 43.66 -26.58 -6.69
CA ALA A 12 42.41 -26.81 -6.00
C ALA A 12 42.03 -25.59 -5.14
N PHE A 13 40.74 -25.26 -5.09
CA PHE A 13 40.15 -24.61 -3.93
C PHE A 13 38.76 -25.17 -3.66
N LEU A 14 38.53 -25.46 -2.39
CA LEU A 14 37.35 -26.08 -1.82
C LEU A 14 36.21 -25.06 -1.74
N GLY A 15 34.99 -25.54 -1.98
CA GLY A 15 33.78 -25.04 -1.30
C GLY A 15 32.99 -23.94 -1.99
N SER A 16 31.69 -24.18 -2.09
CA SER A 16 30.61 -23.21 -2.34
C SER A 16 30.49 -22.69 -3.78
N GLY A 17 29.91 -23.52 -4.64
CA GLY A 17 29.28 -23.07 -5.87
C GLY A 17 28.06 -22.20 -5.58
N ILE A 18 28.22 -20.88 -5.57
CA ILE A 18 27.10 -19.96 -5.75
C ILE A 18 26.85 -19.88 -7.25
N VAL A 19 25.89 -20.67 -7.72
CA VAL A 19 25.34 -20.50 -9.07
C VAL A 19 24.45 -19.25 -9.02
N LEU A 20 24.90 -18.14 -9.62
CA LEU A 20 24.02 -17.01 -9.96
C LEU A 20 22.97 -17.52 -10.95
N ARG A 21 21.81 -17.95 -10.45
CA ARG A 21 20.63 -18.17 -11.29
C ARG A 21 19.91 -16.84 -11.46
N ARG A 22 19.97 -16.33 -12.69
CA ARG A 22 19.07 -15.30 -13.21
C ARG A 22 17.64 -15.79 -13.00
N VAL A 23 16.92 -15.20 -12.04
CA VAL A 23 15.53 -15.54 -11.77
C VAL A 23 14.69 -14.96 -12.90
N THR A 24 14.37 -15.79 -13.90
CA THR A 24 13.33 -15.51 -14.88
C THR A 24 12.00 -16.00 -14.34
N THR A 25 10.96 -15.19 -14.57
CA THR A 25 9.55 -15.24 -14.10
C THR A 25 8.81 -16.58 -14.21
N ASN A 26 9.39 -17.63 -14.78
CA ASN A 26 8.70 -18.89 -15.11
C ASN A 26 8.99 -20.09 -14.20
N MET A 27 9.68 -19.94 -13.07
CA MET A 27 9.99 -21.06 -12.16
C MET A 27 9.07 -21.18 -10.92
N LEU A 28 8.01 -20.36 -10.80
CA LEU A 28 7.11 -20.41 -9.64
C LEU A 28 5.85 -21.28 -9.85
N LEU A 29 5.65 -21.88 -11.04
CA LEU A 29 4.37 -22.50 -11.42
C LEU A 29 4.31 -24.05 -11.32
N GLU A 30 5.33 -24.74 -10.83
CA GLU A 30 5.30 -26.20 -10.73
C GLU A 30 5.50 -26.71 -9.29
N ARG A 31 4.43 -26.58 -8.49
CA ARG A 31 3.95 -27.51 -7.43
C ARG A 31 2.89 -26.82 -6.57
N MET A 32 1.78 -26.43 -7.20
CA MET A 32 0.55 -26.12 -6.47
C MET A 32 -0.44 -27.23 -6.78
N THR A 33 -0.60 -28.16 -5.84
CA THR A 33 -1.89 -28.85 -5.70
C THR A 33 -2.95 -27.76 -5.69
N MET A 34 -3.77 -27.71 -6.74
CA MET A 34 -4.95 -26.83 -6.85
C MET A 34 -5.79 -27.01 -5.58
N HIS A 35 -5.55 -26.16 -4.59
CA HIS A 35 -6.47 -25.97 -3.48
C HIS A 35 -7.65 -25.20 -4.06
N PRO A 36 -8.90 -25.55 -3.68
CA PRO A 36 -10.05 -24.77 -4.11
C PRO A 36 -9.76 -23.30 -3.82
N THR A 37 -10.03 -22.43 -4.79
CA THR A 37 -10.00 -20.98 -4.63
C THR A 37 -10.73 -20.65 -3.33
N SER A 38 -9.97 -20.34 -2.27
CA SER A 38 -10.55 -19.99 -0.97
C SER A 38 -11.47 -18.83 -1.21
N THR A 39 -12.77 -19.11 -1.20
CA THR A 39 -13.78 -18.06 -1.27
C THR A 39 -13.67 -17.28 0.03
N MET A 40 -13.60 -15.95 -0.06
CA MET A 40 -13.54 -15.10 1.13
C MET A 40 -14.66 -15.47 2.10
N THR A 41 -14.35 -15.44 3.40
CA THR A 41 -15.37 -15.63 4.43
C THR A 41 -16.37 -14.48 4.38
N ALA A 42 -17.60 -14.69 4.89
CA ALA A 42 -18.59 -13.62 4.96
C ALA A 42 -18.08 -12.39 5.74
N GLU A 43 -17.27 -12.62 6.78
CA GLU A 43 -16.60 -11.55 7.53
C GLU A 43 -15.60 -10.79 6.66
N ALA A 44 -14.75 -11.48 5.92
CA ALA A 44 -13.77 -10.83 5.03
C ALA A 44 -14.46 -10.01 3.94
N VAL A 45 -15.56 -10.52 3.38
CA VAL A 45 -16.39 -9.79 2.41
C VAL A 45 -16.98 -8.53 3.04
N ALA A 46 -17.50 -8.61 4.27
CA ALA A 46 -18.03 -7.45 4.97
C ALA A 46 -16.94 -6.39 5.23
N LEU A 47 -15.79 -6.79 5.77
CA LEU A 47 -14.67 -5.89 6.03
C LEU A 47 -14.17 -5.21 4.75
N GLN A 48 -14.00 -5.97 3.67
CA GLN A 48 -13.63 -5.44 2.36
C GLN A 48 -14.65 -4.39 1.88
N HIS A 49 -15.95 -4.70 1.99
CA HIS A 49 -17.01 -3.78 1.60
C HIS A 49 -16.97 -2.46 2.40
N PHE A 50 -16.81 -2.54 3.73
CA PHE A 50 -16.73 -1.33 4.57
C PHE A 50 -15.48 -0.49 4.29
N LEU A 51 -14.35 -1.14 4.02
CA LEU A 51 -13.10 -0.45 3.68
C LEU A 51 -13.20 0.21 2.29
N ASP A 52 -13.69 -0.51 1.29
CA ASP A 52 -13.89 0.03 -0.06
C ASP A 52 -14.88 1.20 -0.07
N ALA A 53 -15.92 1.15 0.76
CA ALA A 53 -16.83 2.28 0.92
C ALA A 53 -16.10 3.54 1.39
N GLN A 54 -15.14 3.43 2.33
CA GLN A 54 -14.35 4.59 2.76
C GLN A 54 -13.39 5.05 1.66
N ARG A 55 -12.71 4.13 0.97
CA ARG A 55 -11.76 4.47 -0.11
C ARG A 55 -12.43 5.18 -1.29
N VAL A 56 -13.60 4.70 -1.70
CA VAL A 56 -14.41 5.35 -2.75
C VAL A 56 -14.83 6.76 -2.31
N SER A 57 -15.11 6.94 -1.03
CA SER A 57 -15.52 8.22 -0.46
C SER A 57 -14.42 9.28 -0.56
N VAL A 58 -13.13 8.91 -0.41
CA VAL A 58 -12.00 9.85 -0.55
C VAL A 58 -12.05 10.56 -1.89
N ARG A 59 -12.24 9.79 -2.97
CA ARG A 59 -12.33 10.34 -4.32
C ARG A 59 -13.62 11.14 -4.51
N ALA A 60 -14.74 10.66 -3.98
CA ALA A 60 -16.03 11.34 -4.13
C ALA A 60 -16.03 12.74 -3.49
N ILE A 61 -15.44 12.89 -2.29
CA ILE A 61 -15.37 14.18 -1.59
C ILE A 61 -14.53 15.21 -2.39
N LEU A 62 -13.43 14.74 -2.99
CA LEU A 62 -12.47 15.61 -3.70
C LEU A 62 -12.82 15.85 -5.17
N ASP A 63 -13.86 15.21 -5.69
CA ASP A 63 -14.24 15.33 -7.10
C ASP A 63 -14.60 16.77 -7.49
N GLY A 64 -13.99 17.25 -8.57
CA GLY A 64 -14.20 18.61 -9.07
C GLY A 64 -13.43 19.72 -8.36
N LEU A 65 -12.59 19.42 -7.36
CA LEU A 65 -11.61 20.40 -6.87
C LEU A 65 -10.51 20.64 -7.90
N THR A 66 -10.04 21.88 -7.99
CA THR A 66 -8.89 22.25 -8.82
C THR A 66 -7.56 21.77 -8.21
N ASP A 67 -6.49 21.71 -9.01
CA ASP A 67 -5.14 21.36 -8.52
C ASP A 67 -4.68 22.33 -7.41
N GLU A 68 -4.99 23.63 -7.53
CA GLU A 68 -4.71 24.64 -6.51
C GLU A 68 -5.45 24.37 -5.21
N GLN A 69 -6.76 24.08 -5.27
CA GLN A 69 -7.54 23.75 -4.08
C GLN A 69 -7.06 22.47 -3.40
N LEU A 70 -6.67 21.44 -4.17
CA LEU A 70 -6.11 20.21 -3.62
C LEU A 70 -4.78 20.43 -2.88
N ARG A 71 -4.06 21.51 -3.18
CA ARG A 71 -2.79 21.90 -2.54
C ARG A 71 -2.94 23.00 -1.50
N THR A 72 -4.15 23.49 -1.28
CA THR A 72 -4.39 24.57 -0.32
C THR A 72 -4.72 23.98 1.04
N SER A 73 -3.88 24.28 2.03
CA SER A 73 -4.25 24.05 3.43
C SER A 73 -5.30 25.07 3.86
N VAL A 74 -6.34 24.58 4.52
CA VAL A 74 -7.43 25.40 5.07
C VAL A 74 -7.40 25.49 6.59
N LEU A 75 -6.42 24.83 7.22
CA LEU A 75 -6.26 24.81 8.68
C LEU A 75 -4.81 25.14 9.08
N PRO A 76 -4.58 25.76 10.26
CA PRO A 76 -3.24 26.09 10.73
C PRO A 76 -2.28 24.90 10.88
N SER A 77 -2.80 23.67 10.95
CA SER A 77 -1.99 22.45 11.00
C SER A 77 -1.24 22.15 9.69
N GLY A 78 -1.55 22.84 8.59
CA GLY A 78 -0.71 22.83 7.38
C GLY A 78 -0.98 21.67 6.40
N TRP A 79 -1.79 20.67 6.75
CA TRP A 79 -2.11 19.58 5.83
C TRP A 79 -2.95 20.05 4.63
N THR A 80 -2.74 19.39 3.49
CA THR A 80 -3.48 19.67 2.24
C THR A 80 -4.35 18.47 1.86
N PRO A 81 -5.48 18.67 1.14
CA PRO A 81 -6.28 17.56 0.63
C PRO A 81 -5.46 16.52 -0.15
N LEU A 82 -4.53 16.97 -1.00
CA LEU A 82 -3.65 16.07 -1.76
C LEU A 82 -2.66 15.33 -0.86
N GLY A 83 -2.06 16.03 0.09
CA GLY A 83 -1.16 15.41 1.06
C GLY A 83 -1.86 14.35 1.91
N LEU A 84 -3.13 14.55 2.24
CA LEU A 84 -3.94 13.57 2.95
C LEU A 84 -4.28 12.35 2.08
N VAL A 85 -4.50 12.51 0.77
CA VAL A 85 -4.62 11.35 -0.16
C VAL A 85 -3.31 10.58 -0.25
N LYS A 86 -2.16 11.28 -0.30
CA LYS A 86 -0.84 10.65 -0.26
C LYS A 86 -0.67 9.85 1.03
N HIS A 87 -0.96 10.46 2.18
CA HIS A 87 -0.93 9.81 3.49
C HIS A 87 -1.75 8.52 3.52
N LEU A 88 -2.98 8.54 3.01
CA LEU A 88 -3.80 7.33 2.94
C LEU A 88 -3.17 6.26 2.03
N GLY A 89 -2.51 6.65 0.93
CA GLY A 89 -1.74 5.71 0.10
C GLY A 89 -0.53 5.12 0.83
N ASP A 90 0.19 5.94 1.58
CA ASP A 90 1.32 5.49 2.40
C ASP A 90 0.85 4.59 3.54
N ALA A 91 -0.28 4.89 4.18
CA ALA A 91 -0.90 4.06 5.21
C ALA A 91 -1.31 2.68 4.66
N GLU A 92 -1.95 2.63 3.49
CA GLU A 92 -2.26 1.37 2.79
C GLU A 92 -0.99 0.54 2.54
N ARG A 93 0.07 1.18 2.04
CA ARG A 93 1.36 0.53 1.79
C ARG A 93 1.99 0.04 3.09
N HIS A 94 2.03 0.88 4.11
CA HIS A 94 2.63 0.57 5.40
C HIS A 94 1.93 -0.63 6.04
N TRP A 95 0.62 -0.58 6.20
CA TRP A 95 -0.11 -1.61 6.95
C TRP A 95 -0.20 -2.94 6.21
N PHE A 96 -0.53 -2.93 4.92
CA PHE A 96 -0.70 -4.18 4.17
C PHE A 96 0.62 -4.78 3.67
N GLN A 97 1.66 -3.98 3.46
CA GLN A 97 2.93 -4.49 2.94
C GLN A 97 4.02 -4.50 4.02
N GLU A 98 4.39 -3.35 4.57
CA GLU A 98 5.49 -3.29 5.55
C GLU A 98 5.18 -4.06 6.83
N VAL A 99 4.00 -3.84 7.40
CA VAL A 99 3.57 -4.50 8.64
C VAL A 99 3.09 -5.91 8.35
N PHE A 100 2.10 -6.08 7.48
CA PHE A 100 1.53 -7.43 7.27
C PHE A 100 2.50 -8.36 6.53
N CYS A 101 3.03 -7.95 5.38
CA CYS A 101 3.94 -8.79 4.59
C CYS A 101 5.39 -8.77 5.08
N GLY A 102 5.77 -7.81 5.94
CA GLY A 102 7.16 -7.61 6.38
C GLY A 102 8.06 -6.96 5.33
N ILE A 103 7.50 -6.60 4.17
CA ILE A 103 8.21 -6.01 3.04
C ILE A 103 7.24 -5.22 2.18
N ALA A 104 7.69 -4.08 1.69
CA ALA A 104 6.94 -3.29 0.72
C ALA A 104 7.72 -3.14 -0.58
N VAL A 105 6.96 -2.99 -1.67
CA VAL A 105 7.56 -2.62 -2.95
C VAL A 105 8.05 -1.19 -2.86
N ASP A 106 9.25 -0.94 -3.38
CA ASP A 106 9.82 0.40 -3.46
C ASP A 106 8.92 1.31 -4.30
N VAL A 107 8.71 2.52 -3.80
CA VAL A 107 8.11 3.60 -4.59
C VAL A 107 9.21 4.30 -5.37
N PRO A 108 8.95 4.74 -6.61
CA PRO A 108 10.00 5.30 -7.47
C PRO A 108 10.40 6.73 -7.09
N TRP A 109 9.97 7.21 -5.93
CA TRP A 109 10.18 8.58 -5.50
C TRP A 109 10.69 8.68 -4.07
N PRO A 110 11.49 9.73 -3.76
CA PRO A 110 11.91 9.99 -2.39
C PRO A 110 10.72 10.42 -1.53
N ASP A 111 10.88 10.35 -0.22
CA ASP A 111 9.92 10.95 0.70
C ASP A 111 9.80 12.46 0.46
N ASP A 112 8.60 13.00 0.67
CA ASP A 112 8.35 14.43 0.54
C ASP A 112 8.93 15.17 1.77
N GLU A 113 9.40 16.41 1.60
CA GLU A 113 10.03 17.20 2.68
C GLU A 113 9.01 17.67 3.73
N GLU A 114 7.76 17.94 3.31
CA GLU A 114 6.68 18.39 4.18
C GLU A 114 5.70 17.23 4.47
N GLU A 115 5.52 16.96 5.76
CA GLU A 115 4.53 16.00 6.23
C GLU A 115 3.11 16.49 5.88
N MET A 116 2.26 15.61 5.35
CA MET A 116 0.86 15.91 4.97
C MET A 116 0.67 16.98 3.89
N ALA A 117 1.71 17.29 3.11
CA ALA A 117 1.63 18.03 1.85
C ALA A 117 2.29 17.22 0.73
N SER A 118 2.05 17.61 -0.53
CA SER A 118 2.77 17.00 -1.64
C SER A 118 2.91 17.96 -2.81
N GLY A 119 4.13 18.08 -3.34
CA GLY A 119 4.42 18.79 -4.58
C GLY A 119 4.20 17.96 -5.85
N ARG A 120 3.78 16.70 -5.71
CA ARG A 120 3.65 15.74 -6.81
C ARG A 120 2.46 16.04 -7.70
N PRO A 121 2.49 15.64 -8.99
CA PRO A 121 1.30 15.71 -9.84
C PRO A 121 0.11 15.02 -9.20
N VAL A 122 -1.07 15.68 -9.19
CA VAL A 122 -2.30 15.13 -8.57
C VAL A 122 -2.61 13.73 -9.11
N ALA A 123 -2.47 13.52 -10.41
CA ALA A 123 -2.73 12.24 -11.05
C ALA A 123 -1.84 11.11 -10.51
N GLU A 124 -0.57 11.39 -10.18
CA GLU A 124 0.35 10.41 -9.62
C GLU A 124 -0.03 10.03 -8.19
N VAL A 125 -0.38 10.99 -7.35
CA VAL A 125 -0.80 10.74 -5.96
C VAL A 125 -2.08 9.89 -5.93
N PHE A 126 -3.08 10.22 -6.74
CA PHE A 126 -4.30 9.42 -6.83
C PHE A 126 -4.06 8.05 -7.48
N ALA A 127 -3.12 7.92 -8.41
CA ALA A 127 -2.75 6.64 -8.99
C ALA A 127 -2.07 5.74 -7.95
N PHE A 128 -1.13 6.30 -7.19
CA PHE A 128 -0.47 5.63 -6.08
C PHE A 128 -1.48 5.13 -5.05
N TYR A 129 -2.37 6.01 -4.58
CA TYR A 129 -3.42 5.63 -3.62
C TYR A 129 -4.27 4.45 -4.10
N ARG A 130 -4.75 4.49 -5.36
CA ARG A 130 -5.52 3.37 -5.94
C ARG A 130 -4.70 2.09 -6.01
N GLU A 131 -3.45 2.16 -6.47
CA GLU A 131 -2.59 0.99 -6.56
C GLU A 131 -2.39 0.33 -5.19
N GLN A 132 -2.19 1.12 -4.13
CA GLN A 132 -2.04 0.56 -2.78
C GLN A 132 -3.34 -0.07 -2.28
N CYS A 133 -4.50 0.54 -2.55
CA CYS A 133 -5.81 -0.06 -2.25
C CYS A 133 -5.99 -1.41 -2.96
N GLU A 134 -5.64 -1.51 -4.24
CA GLU A 134 -5.75 -2.74 -5.03
C GLU A 134 -4.87 -3.86 -4.47
N ARG A 135 -3.65 -3.52 -4.02
CA ARG A 135 -2.76 -4.48 -3.35
C ARG A 135 -3.33 -4.96 -2.02
N GLY A 136 -3.90 -4.07 -1.21
CA GLY A 136 -4.62 -4.44 0.02
C GLY A 136 -5.78 -5.41 -0.26
N ASN A 137 -6.54 -5.17 -1.34
CA ASN A 137 -7.64 -6.04 -1.75
C ASN A 137 -7.16 -7.43 -2.19
N ALA A 138 -6.07 -7.48 -2.97
CA ALA A 138 -5.48 -8.74 -3.40
C ALA A 138 -5.00 -9.58 -2.21
N LEU A 139 -4.41 -8.93 -1.20
CA LEU A 139 -3.99 -9.57 0.04
C LEU A 139 -5.19 -10.13 0.82
N LEU A 140 -6.21 -9.29 1.06
CA LEU A 140 -7.41 -9.68 1.80
C LEU A 140 -8.19 -10.82 1.12
N ALA A 141 -8.20 -10.85 -0.21
CA ALA A 141 -8.86 -11.91 -0.98
C ALA A 141 -8.21 -13.30 -0.83
N THR A 142 -6.93 -13.35 -0.45
CA THR A 142 -6.13 -14.59 -0.46
C THR A 142 -5.62 -15.01 0.90
N THR A 143 -5.85 -14.21 1.94
CA THR A 143 -5.25 -14.40 3.25
C THR A 143 -6.29 -14.59 4.36
N PRO A 144 -6.14 -15.60 5.23
CA PRO A 144 -7.00 -15.74 6.40
C PRO A 144 -6.94 -14.50 7.30
N LEU A 145 -8.10 -14.09 7.83
CA LEU A 145 -8.22 -12.90 8.67
C LEU A 145 -7.43 -12.98 10.00
N ASP A 146 -7.17 -14.18 10.50
CA ASP A 146 -6.39 -14.45 11.71
C ASP A 146 -4.89 -14.69 11.44
N ALA A 147 -4.46 -14.51 10.19
CA ALA A 147 -3.04 -14.56 9.84
C ALA A 147 -2.28 -13.42 10.52
N LYS A 148 -1.10 -13.75 11.05
CA LYS A 148 -0.25 -12.81 11.78
C LYS A 148 0.62 -11.98 10.82
N PRO A 149 0.89 -10.70 11.14
CA PRO A 149 1.84 -9.90 10.40
C PRO A 149 3.27 -10.48 10.50
N ALA A 150 4.05 -10.31 9.44
CA ALA A 150 5.46 -10.70 9.38
C ALA A 150 6.41 -9.55 9.73
N GLY A 151 5.95 -8.31 9.63
CA GLY A 151 6.65 -7.09 10.03
C GLY A 151 6.17 -6.53 11.36
N ARG A 152 6.57 -5.29 11.65
CA ARG A 152 6.19 -4.52 12.84
C ARG A 152 6.03 -3.06 12.47
N HIS A 153 5.08 -2.38 13.11
CA HIS A 153 4.96 -0.93 13.04
C HIS A 153 5.94 -0.27 14.02
N GLY A 154 6.21 -0.90 15.17
CA GLY A 154 7.22 -0.44 16.13
C GLY A 154 6.70 0.57 17.16
N SER A 155 5.40 0.55 17.44
CA SER A 155 4.76 1.32 18.53
C SER A 155 3.79 0.43 19.32
N ASP A 156 3.10 1.01 20.30
CA ASP A 156 2.06 0.31 21.08
C ASP A 156 0.93 -0.26 20.18
N LEU A 157 0.81 0.23 18.94
CA LEU A 157 -0.12 -0.31 17.95
C LEU A 157 0.22 -1.75 17.50
N ASP A 158 1.45 -2.24 17.69
CA ASP A 158 1.83 -3.62 17.35
C ASP A 158 0.89 -4.65 18.04
N ASP A 159 0.45 -4.38 19.26
CA ASP A 159 -0.49 -5.24 20.00
C ASP A 159 -1.94 -5.07 19.49
N GLU A 160 -2.28 -3.90 18.97
CA GLU A 160 -3.60 -3.61 18.40
C GLU A 160 -3.79 -4.26 17.02
N VAL A 161 -2.72 -4.38 16.23
CA VAL A 161 -2.69 -4.95 14.86
C VAL A 161 -2.15 -6.38 14.80
N ALA A 162 -2.55 -7.23 15.76
CA ALA A 162 -2.03 -8.58 15.92
C ALA A 162 -2.35 -9.57 14.77
N ASP A 163 -3.31 -9.26 13.89
CA ASP A 163 -3.72 -10.06 12.74
C ASP A 163 -4.26 -9.20 11.59
N LEU A 164 -4.51 -9.82 10.42
CA LEU A 164 -5.03 -9.12 9.24
C LEU A 164 -6.39 -8.44 9.51
N ARG A 165 -7.26 -9.08 10.30
CA ARG A 165 -8.55 -8.50 10.68
C ARG A 165 -8.38 -7.16 11.39
N ARG A 166 -7.47 -7.10 12.36
CA ARG A 166 -7.17 -5.88 13.10
C ARG A 166 -6.59 -4.79 12.20
N ILE A 167 -5.70 -5.15 11.27
CA ILE A 167 -5.17 -4.22 10.28
C ILE A 167 -6.29 -3.62 9.41
N VAL A 168 -7.21 -4.45 8.91
CA VAL A 168 -8.32 -3.98 8.07
C VAL A 168 -9.25 -3.06 8.87
N LEU A 169 -9.55 -3.40 10.13
CA LEU A 169 -10.34 -2.54 11.02
C LEU A 169 -9.66 -1.20 11.27
N HIS A 170 -8.35 -1.19 11.52
CA HIS A 170 -7.57 0.04 11.66
C HIS A 170 -7.64 0.88 10.39
N MET A 171 -7.48 0.29 9.20
CA MET A 171 -7.58 1.02 7.94
C MET A 171 -8.97 1.59 7.67
N ILE A 172 -10.04 0.92 8.12
CA ILE A 172 -11.41 1.48 8.05
C ILE A 172 -11.49 2.73 8.94
N GLU A 173 -11.01 2.65 10.17
CA GLU A 173 -11.05 3.74 11.15
C GLU A 173 -10.18 4.92 10.72
N GLU A 174 -8.93 4.67 10.32
CA GLU A 174 -7.99 5.64 9.75
C GLU A 174 -8.61 6.39 8.58
N THR A 175 -9.12 5.66 7.58
CA THR A 175 -9.71 6.29 6.39
C THR A 175 -10.96 7.08 6.77
N ALA A 176 -11.86 6.52 7.57
CA ALA A 176 -13.09 7.20 7.99
C ALA A 176 -12.81 8.50 8.77
N ARG A 177 -11.81 8.50 9.65
CA ARG A 177 -11.37 9.68 10.39
C ARG A 177 -10.91 10.78 9.44
N HIS A 178 -10.11 10.42 8.44
CA HIS A 178 -9.60 11.36 7.45
C HIS A 178 -10.66 11.84 6.46
N LEU A 179 -11.71 11.05 6.17
CA LEU A 179 -12.85 11.54 5.38
C LEU A 179 -13.54 12.73 6.05
N GLY A 180 -13.68 12.71 7.39
CA GLY A 180 -14.24 13.85 8.13
C GLY A 180 -13.40 15.12 7.96
N HIS A 181 -12.08 14.99 7.93
CA HIS A 181 -11.19 16.11 7.64
C HIS A 181 -11.36 16.62 6.20
N LEU A 182 -11.43 15.70 5.22
CA LEU A 182 -11.62 16.07 3.81
C LEU A 182 -12.97 16.75 3.56
N ASP A 183 -14.05 16.31 4.21
CA ASP A 183 -15.36 16.95 4.12
C ASP A 183 -15.30 18.39 4.66
N ALA A 184 -14.67 18.60 5.82
CA ALA A 184 -14.48 19.94 6.38
C ALA A 184 -13.63 20.84 5.46
N ALA A 185 -12.57 20.29 4.86
CA ALA A 185 -11.78 21.04 3.90
C ALA A 185 -12.55 21.37 2.63
N ARG A 186 -13.39 20.44 2.15
CA ARG A 186 -14.23 20.67 0.98
C ARG A 186 -15.18 21.85 1.23
N GLU A 187 -15.83 21.88 2.39
CA GLU A 187 -16.73 22.96 2.78
C GLU A 187 -16.02 24.32 2.82
N LEU A 188 -14.81 24.36 3.36
CA LEU A 188 -14.01 25.59 3.43
C LEU A 188 -13.46 26.05 2.07
N LEU A 189 -13.20 25.13 1.14
CA LEU A 189 -12.61 25.43 -0.18
C LEU A 189 -13.63 25.93 -1.21
N ASP A 190 -14.85 25.38 -1.21
CA ASP A 190 -15.86 25.74 -2.22
C ASP A 190 -17.31 25.75 -1.73
N GLY A 191 -17.53 25.64 -0.41
CA GLY A 191 -18.86 25.68 0.20
C GLY A 191 -19.69 24.42 0.00
N ARG A 192 -19.15 23.37 -0.62
CA ARG A 192 -19.84 22.08 -0.76
C ARG A 192 -19.44 21.15 0.38
N THR A 193 -20.34 20.28 0.80
CA THR A 193 -19.97 19.07 1.53
C THR A 193 -19.77 17.94 0.53
N GLY A 194 -18.85 17.02 0.80
CA GLY A 194 -18.61 15.86 -0.05
C GLY A 194 -19.75 14.87 0.08
N LEU A 195 -19.78 14.10 1.16
CA LEU A 195 -20.84 13.11 1.40
C LEU A 195 -21.96 13.62 2.31
N GLY A 196 -21.71 14.70 3.06
CA GLY A 196 -22.64 15.21 4.06
C GLY A 196 -22.81 14.24 5.26
N PRO A 197 -23.72 14.55 6.19
CA PRO A 197 -24.01 13.64 7.31
C PRO A 197 -24.60 12.32 6.78
N ARG A 198 -24.04 11.19 7.22
CA ARG A 198 -24.56 9.83 7.00
C ARG A 198 -25.44 9.39 8.17
#